data_AF-A0A661G0H1-F1
#
_entry.id   AF-A0A661G0H1-F1
#
_cell.length_a   1.000
_cell.length_b   1.000
_cell.length_c   1.000
_cell.angle_alpha   90.00
_cell.angle_beta   90.00
_cell.angle_gamma   90.00
#
_symmetry.space_group_name_H-M   'P 1'
#
loop_
_entity.id
_entity.type
_entity.pdbx_description
1 polymer ?
#
loop_
_entity_poly.entity_id
_entity_poly.type
_entity_poly.pdbx_seq_one_letter_code
_entity_poly.pdbx_strand_id
1 'polypeptide(L)'
;MKDLNHQLSKLCRDNRDGSFSTQATRSRILDLIASQLQALGFRRMQPRSLKPKHVDALVTHWQKQGISIGTLKNRLSALRWWAKKVNKPSIIANDNDVYGIGMRTGVAKESKALKLDE
;
A
#
# COMPACT_ATOMS: atom_id res chain seq x y z
N MET A 1 -0.98 6.46 -22.50
CA MET A 1 -1.73 5.94 -21.33
C MET A 1 -0.98 6.35 -20.07
N LYS A 2 -1.62 7.01 -19.09
CA LYS A 2 -0.92 7.40 -17.85
C LYS A 2 -0.71 6.14 -17.00
N ASP A 3 0.52 5.87 -16.62
CA ASP A 3 0.84 4.75 -15.73
C ASP A 3 0.16 4.92 -14.35
N LEU A 4 -0.18 3.82 -13.68
CA LEU A 4 -0.88 3.85 -12.39
C LEU A 4 -0.05 4.57 -11.32
N ASN A 5 1.27 4.39 -11.30
CA ASN A 5 2.18 5.05 -10.36
C ASN A 5 2.05 6.57 -10.44
N HIS A 6 2.11 7.11 -11.65
CA HIS A 6 1.96 8.55 -11.87
C HIS A 6 0.58 9.05 -11.43
N GLN A 7 -0.48 8.27 -11.68
CA GLN A 7 -1.83 8.66 -11.28
C GLN A 7 -2.02 8.65 -9.76
N LEU A 8 -1.44 7.69 -9.04
CA LEU A 8 -1.49 7.65 -7.58
C LEU A 8 -0.60 8.73 -6.93
N SER A 9 0.57 9.01 -7.52
CA SER A 9 1.43 10.13 -7.11
C SER A 9 0.68 11.46 -7.26
N LYS A 10 -0.01 11.67 -8.38
CA LYS A 10 -0.88 12.83 -8.57
C LYS A 10 -2.01 12.87 -7.53
N LEU A 11 -2.68 11.74 -7.29
CA LEU A 11 -3.76 11.65 -6.29
C LEU A 11 -3.28 12.09 -4.89
N CYS A 12 -2.07 11.72 -4.48
CA CYS A 12 -1.43 12.18 -3.25
C CYS A 12 -1.20 13.70 -3.25
N ARG A 13 -0.66 14.26 -4.35
CA ARG A 13 -0.40 15.72 -4.45
C ARG A 13 -1.68 16.54 -4.38
N ASP A 14 -2.75 16.05 -5.00
CA ASP A 14 -4.06 16.69 -5.03
C ASP A 14 -4.80 16.56 -3.67
N ASN A 15 -4.39 15.64 -2.80
CA ASN A 15 -5.02 15.35 -1.51
C ASN A 15 -4.01 15.40 -0.34
N ARG A 16 -3.78 16.62 0.16
CA ARG A 16 -2.77 16.92 1.18
C ARG A 16 -3.22 16.57 2.60
N ASP A 17 -3.54 15.29 2.85
CA ASP A 17 -3.94 14.83 4.18
C ASP A 17 -2.70 14.43 5.02
N GLY A 18 -2.48 15.13 6.13
CA GLY A 18 -1.40 14.88 7.09
C GLY A 18 -0.13 15.70 6.83
N SER A 19 0.90 15.50 7.64
CA SER A 19 2.20 16.19 7.49
C SER A 19 2.89 15.88 6.15
N PHE A 20 3.84 16.73 5.73
CA PHE A 20 4.65 16.47 4.53
C PHE A 20 5.35 15.10 4.56
N SER A 21 5.86 14.69 5.72
CA SER A 21 6.47 13.36 5.90
C SER A 21 5.46 12.22 5.73
N THR A 22 4.23 12.40 6.23
CA THR A 22 3.14 11.43 6.06
C THR A 22 2.72 11.32 4.60
N GLN A 23 2.57 12.45 3.90
CA GLN A 23 2.23 12.49 2.49
C GLN A 23 3.31 11.83 1.62
N ALA A 24 4.59 12.13 1.88
CA ALA A 24 5.73 11.55 1.18
C ALA A 24 5.80 10.02 1.38
N THR A 25 5.61 9.56 2.62
CA THR A 25 5.57 8.13 2.96
C THR A 25 4.43 7.42 2.22
N ARG A 26 3.23 8.01 2.24
CA ARG A 26 2.07 7.46 1.52
C ARG A 26 2.30 7.38 0.02
N SER A 27 2.88 8.43 -0.57
CA SER A 27 3.21 8.46 -2.01
C SER A 27 4.15 7.33 -2.39
N ARG A 28 5.24 7.12 -1.64
CA ARG A 28 6.18 6.00 -1.86
C ARG A 28 5.51 4.63 -1.74
N ILE A 29 4.61 4.47 -0.77
CA ILE A 29 3.87 3.22 -0.59
C ILE A 29 2.92 2.96 -1.77
N LEU A 30 2.20 3.97 -2.25
CA LEU A 30 1.29 3.82 -3.39
C LEU A 30 2.03 3.55 -4.70
N ASP A 31 3.21 4.15 -4.88
CA ASP A 31 4.09 3.87 -6.00
C ASP A 31 4.52 2.38 -6.01
N LEU A 32 5.01 1.89 -4.87
CA LEU A 32 5.34 0.46 -4.71
C LEU A 32 4.13 -0.45 -5.00
N ILE A 33 2.95 -0.11 -4.47
CA ILE A 33 1.72 -0.87 -4.68
C ILE A 33 1.38 -0.95 -6.17
N ALA A 34 1.50 0.15 -6.91
CA ALA A 34 1.19 0.19 -8.32
C ALA A 34 2.14 -0.73 -9.13
N SER A 35 3.44 -0.68 -8.85
CA SER A 35 4.43 -1.57 -9.45
C SER A 35 4.16 -3.05 -9.12
N GLN A 36 3.79 -3.35 -7.88
CA GLN A 36 3.45 -4.71 -7.47
C GLN A 36 2.16 -5.22 -8.12
N LEU A 37 1.14 -4.38 -8.26
CA LEU A 37 -0.09 -4.74 -8.99
C LEU A 37 0.23 -5.11 -10.45
N GLN A 38 1.11 -4.35 -11.11
CA GLN A 38 1.56 -4.67 -12.46
C GLN A 38 2.33 -6.00 -12.50
N ALA A 39 3.25 -6.23 -11.55
CA ALA A 39 4.02 -7.47 -11.44
C ALA A 39 3.12 -8.70 -11.18
N LEU A 40 2.03 -8.52 -10.44
CA LEU A 40 1.00 -9.54 -10.21
C LEU A 40 0.04 -9.73 -11.40
N GLY A 41 0.25 -9.03 -12.51
CA GLY A 41 -0.52 -9.17 -13.75
C GLY A 41 -1.72 -8.24 -13.89
N PHE A 42 -1.98 -7.35 -12.92
CA PHE A 42 -3.05 -6.36 -13.01
C PHE A 42 -2.61 -5.16 -13.86
N ARG A 43 -2.79 -5.29 -15.18
CA ARG A 43 -2.40 -4.27 -16.15
C ARG A 43 -3.54 -3.28 -16.45
N ARG A 44 -3.17 -2.12 -17.01
CA ARG A 44 -4.10 -1.06 -17.45
C ARG A 44 -5.03 -0.54 -16.33
N MET A 45 -4.59 -0.66 -15.08
CA MET A 45 -5.34 -0.17 -13.93
C MET A 45 -5.41 1.37 -13.92
N GLN A 46 -6.53 1.88 -13.41
CA GLN A 46 -6.73 3.29 -13.07
C GLN A 46 -6.99 3.41 -11.57
N PRO A 47 -6.86 4.59 -10.95
CA PRO A 47 -7.17 4.79 -9.53
C PRO A 47 -8.54 4.26 -9.12
N ARG A 48 -9.56 4.42 -9.97
CA ARG A 48 -10.93 3.93 -9.70
C ARG A 48 -11.13 2.43 -9.96
N SER A 49 -10.15 1.74 -10.55
CA SER A 49 -10.21 0.32 -10.88
C SER A 49 -9.93 -0.60 -9.68
N LEU A 50 -9.57 -0.05 -8.52
CA LEU A 50 -9.31 -0.85 -7.31
C LEU A 50 -10.56 -1.68 -6.93
N LYS A 51 -10.34 -2.94 -6.58
CA LYS A 51 -11.35 -3.96 -6.25
C LYS A 51 -10.80 -4.86 -5.13
N PRO A 52 -11.64 -5.56 -4.35
CA PRO A 52 -11.20 -6.44 -3.26
C PRO A 52 -10.11 -7.44 -3.70
N LYS A 53 -10.28 -8.10 -4.85
CA LYS A 53 -9.27 -9.04 -5.40
C LYS A 53 -7.85 -8.48 -5.53
N HIS A 54 -7.70 -7.17 -5.76
CA HIS A 54 -6.38 -6.53 -5.86
C HIS A 54 -5.74 -6.41 -4.48
N VAL A 55 -6.55 -6.13 -3.47
CA VAL A 55 -6.14 -6.03 -2.06
C VAL A 55 -5.71 -7.40 -1.56
N ASP A 56 -6.52 -8.43 -1.83
CA ASP A 56 -6.24 -9.81 -1.42
C ASP A 56 -4.94 -10.33 -2.05
N ALA A 57 -4.73 -10.06 -3.35
CA ALA A 57 -3.52 -10.43 -4.05
C ALA A 57 -2.27 -9.74 -3.47
N LEU A 58 -2.37 -8.44 -3.13
CA LEU A 58 -1.28 -7.69 -2.50
C LEU A 58 -0.97 -8.21 -1.10
N VAL A 59 -2.00 -8.44 -0.28
CA VAL A 59 -1.84 -8.99 1.08
C VAL A 59 -1.17 -10.36 1.02
N THR A 60 -1.65 -11.25 0.15
CA THR A 60 -1.06 -12.58 -0.07
C THR A 60 0.40 -12.47 -0.51
N HIS A 61 0.70 -11.56 -1.43
CA HIS A 61 2.06 -11.31 -1.90
C HIS A 61 2.99 -10.84 -0.77
N TRP A 62 2.52 -9.93 0.09
CA TRP A 62 3.29 -9.42 1.22
C TRP A 62 3.51 -10.45 2.33
N GLN A 63 2.49 -11.27 2.61
CA GLN A 63 2.62 -12.38 3.55
C GLN A 63 3.66 -13.39 3.06
N LYS A 64 3.63 -13.76 1.77
CA LYS A 64 4.64 -14.63 1.15
C LYS A 64 6.06 -14.04 1.19
N GLN A 65 6.18 -12.71 1.14
CA GLN A 65 7.47 -12.02 1.30
C GLN A 65 7.99 -11.98 2.74
N GLY A 66 7.16 -12.34 3.73
CA GLY A 66 7.55 -12.29 5.15
C GLY A 66 7.86 -10.88 5.64
N ILE A 67 7.23 -9.83 5.08
CA ILE A 67 7.43 -8.46 5.59
C ILE A 67 6.82 -8.31 6.99
N SER A 68 7.37 -7.37 7.78
CA SER A 68 6.87 -7.16 9.15
C SER A 68 5.39 -6.80 9.20
N ILE A 69 4.69 -7.22 10.26
CA ILE A 69 3.29 -6.84 10.53
C ILE A 69 3.11 -5.32 10.50
N GLY A 70 4.09 -4.56 11.03
CA GLY A 70 4.07 -3.11 11.00
C GLY A 70 4.08 -2.54 9.58
N THR A 71 4.93 -3.08 8.71
CA THR A 71 4.99 -2.71 7.30
C THR A 71 3.70 -3.06 6.57
N LEU A 72 3.12 -4.23 6.85
CA LEU A 72 1.87 -4.69 6.23
C LEU A 72 0.71 -3.74 6.62
N LYS A 73 0.57 -3.41 7.91
CA LYS A 73 -0.42 -2.44 8.40
C LYS A 73 -0.24 -1.07 7.74
N ASN A 74 1.00 -0.58 7.59
CA ASN A 74 1.27 0.69 6.92
C ASN A 74 0.83 0.67 5.44
N ARG A 75 1.11 -0.42 4.72
CA ARG A 75 0.69 -0.59 3.32
C ARG A 75 -0.85 -0.67 3.20
N LEU A 76 -1.51 -1.39 4.10
CA LEU A 76 -2.96 -1.50 4.11
C LEU A 76 -3.64 -0.16 4.43
N SER A 77 -3.08 0.63 5.34
CA SER A 77 -3.54 2.01 5.60
C SER A 77 -3.46 2.90 4.36
N ALA A 78 -2.41 2.78 3.55
CA ALA A 78 -2.30 3.50 2.29
C ALA A 78 -3.35 3.03 1.27
N LEU A 79 -3.64 1.72 1.19
CA LEU A 79 -4.72 1.18 0.35
C LEU A 79 -6.09 1.72 0.78
N ARG A 80 -6.39 1.74 2.08
CA ARG A 80 -7.65 2.32 2.63
C ARG A 80 -7.76 3.79 2.29
N TRP A 81 -6.66 4.55 2.42
CA TRP A 81 -6.64 5.94 2.02
C TRP A 81 -6.93 6.11 0.52
N TRP A 82 -6.28 5.33 -0.34
CA TRP A 82 -6.54 5.36 -1.78
C TRP A 82 -8.02 5.05 -2.09
N ALA A 83 -8.56 3.98 -1.51
CA ALA A 83 -9.96 3.59 -1.66
C ALA A 83 -10.94 4.70 -1.24
N LYS A 84 -10.67 5.38 -0.11
CA LYS A 84 -11.43 6.56 0.33
C LYS A 84 -11.38 7.68 -0.70
N LYS A 85 -10.21 7.99 -1.26
CA LYS A 85 -10.05 9.07 -2.24
C LYS A 85 -10.71 8.82 -3.58
N VAL A 86 -10.99 7.57 -3.92
CA VAL A 86 -11.77 7.21 -5.11
C VAL A 86 -13.24 6.90 -4.81
N ASN A 87 -13.71 7.25 -3.60
CA ASN A 87 -15.06 7.04 -3.09
C ASN A 87 -15.51 5.56 -3.11
N LYS A 88 -14.60 4.65 -2.73
CA LYS A 88 -14.85 3.22 -2.61
C LYS A 88 -14.33 2.65 -1.28
N PRO A 89 -14.63 3.22 -0.11
CA PRO A 89 -14.06 2.72 1.14
C PRO A 89 -14.44 1.26 1.46
N SER A 90 -15.62 0.80 1.02
CA SER A 90 -16.15 -0.55 1.30
C SER A 90 -15.40 -1.70 0.62
N ILE A 91 -14.50 -1.43 -0.33
CA ILE A 91 -13.74 -2.50 -1.00
C ILE A 91 -12.56 -3.03 -0.17
N ILE A 92 -12.29 -2.42 0.99
CA ILE A 92 -11.24 -2.84 1.92
C ILE A 92 -11.87 -2.92 3.30
N ALA A 93 -11.67 -4.04 4.00
CA ALA A 93 -12.13 -4.18 5.38
C ALA A 93 -11.39 -3.19 6.29
N ASN A 94 -12.12 -2.57 7.21
CA ASN A 94 -11.53 -1.68 8.21
C ASN A 94 -10.69 -2.46 9.23
N ASP A 95 -11.08 -3.71 9.47
CA ASP A 95 -10.37 -4.63 10.35
C ASP A 95 -9.19 -5.28 9.62
N ASN A 96 -8.07 -5.40 10.32
CA ASN A 96 -6.86 -6.07 9.84
C ASN A 96 -6.97 -7.60 9.99
N ASP A 97 -7.79 -8.09 10.92
CA ASP A 97 -7.93 -9.51 11.20
C ASP A 97 -8.60 -10.26 10.04
N VAL A 98 -9.46 -9.57 9.26
CA VAL A 98 -10.04 -10.08 8.00
C VAL A 98 -8.96 -10.52 6.99
N TYR A 99 -7.77 -9.91 7.07
CA TYR A 99 -6.64 -10.23 6.20
C TYR A 99 -5.62 -11.17 6.86
N GLY A 100 -5.92 -11.71 8.04
CA GLY A 100 -4.98 -12.51 8.83
C GLY A 100 -3.78 -11.70 9.35
N ILE A 101 -3.92 -10.38 9.47
CA ILE A 101 -2.85 -9.49 9.94
C ILE A 101 -3.01 -9.32 11.45
N GLY A 102 -2.42 -10.24 12.21
CA GLY A 102 -2.54 -10.28 13.67
C GLY A 102 -2.06 -9.02 14.41
N MET A 103 -2.25 -9.01 15.72
CA MET A 103 -1.70 -7.98 16.60
C MET A 103 -0.17 -7.92 16.49
N ARG A 104 0.41 -6.72 16.69
CA ARG A 104 1.86 -6.56 16.70
C ARG A 104 2.40 -7.34 17.92
N THR A 105 2.81 -8.58 17.74
CA THR A 105 3.72 -9.23 18.70
C THR A 105 5.06 -8.52 18.53
N GLY A 106 5.50 -7.84 19.59
CA GLY A 106 6.67 -6.97 19.56
C GLY A 106 7.91 -7.67 19.01
N VAL A 107 8.68 -6.91 18.22
CA VAL A 107 10.09 -7.12 17.87
C VAL A 107 10.40 -8.25 16.87
N ALA A 108 10.65 -7.87 15.62
CA ALA A 108 11.76 -8.44 14.86
C ALA A 108 12.80 -7.31 14.70
N LYS A 109 13.91 -7.47 15.39
CA LYS A 109 15.00 -6.49 15.59
C LYS A 109 15.99 -6.51 14.43
N GLU A 110 15.51 -6.54 13.19
CA GLU A 110 16.38 -6.49 12.01
C GLU A 110 15.99 -5.32 11.12
N SER A 111 16.63 -4.18 11.38
CA SER A 111 16.69 -3.07 10.44
C SER A 111 17.37 -3.55 9.16
N LYS A 112 16.60 -3.73 8.08
CA LYS A 112 17.13 -3.78 6.70
C LYS A 112 17.53 -2.38 6.20
N ALA A 113 18.15 -1.58 7.05
CA ALA A 113 18.77 -0.34 6.60
C ALA A 113 20.04 -0.77 5.86
N LEU A 114 20.02 -0.64 4.53
CA LEU A 114 21.19 -0.74 3.69
C LEU A 114 22.25 0.22 4.27
N LYS A 115 23.33 -0.31 4.83
CA LYS A 115 24.54 0.50 5.02
C LYS A 115 25.02 0.83 3.61
N LEU A 116 25.04 2.11 3.27
CA LEU A 116 25.95 2.59 2.23
C LEU A 116 27.32 2.60 2.90
N ASP A 117 28.18 1.66 2.52
CA ASP A 117 29.60 1.72 2.84
C ASP A 117 30.28 2.73 1.88
N GLU A 118 31.02 3.64 2.50
CA GLU A 118 32.01 4.64 2.01
C GLU A 118 31.76 5.45 0.71
#